data_AF-A0A8K0PCF4-F1
#
_entry.id   AF-A0A8K0PCF4-F1
#
_cell.length_a   1.000
_cell.length_b   1.000
_cell.length_c   1.000
_cell.angle_alpha   90.00
_cell.angle_beta   90.00
_cell.angle_gamma   90.00
#
_symmetry.space_group_name_H-M   'P 1'
#
loop_
_entity.id
_entity.type
_entity.pdbx_description
1 polymer ?
#
loop_
_entity_poly.entity_id
_entity_poly.type
_entity_poly.pdbx_seq_one_letter_code
_entity_poly.pdbx_strand_id
1 'polypeptide(L)'
;MPPPKVILFDIGGVCVTSPMSAIASYETQHSIPPGYINTAISSTSPNGAWQWAERGEIPLDASFFTQFTQDLTSPSLWRTYYLRHLQRTRSLPAGQAVDEALVQTPPCPDINAEELFWSMMAASRAPDPNVYPALRRLREVADAKGGFIVAACSNTTIFPEGHRFNDPDTPEGRFNRELKAQFHLFVSSAHVGRRKPERRMYDFTLGECERVARERGVLGAQERLRGEDVVFLDDIGSNLKGAAAVGMRGIKVVMGSTDGAVRELEEVTGLKLKDEKPKL
;
A
#
# COMPACT_ATOMS: atom_id res chain seq x y z
N MET A 1 -17.64 -21.42 -2.63
CA MET A 1 -16.39 -21.39 -3.42
C MET A 1 -15.35 -22.21 -2.68
N PRO A 2 -14.39 -22.84 -3.38
CA PRO A 2 -13.29 -23.52 -2.70
C PRO A 2 -12.47 -22.52 -1.86
N PRO A 3 -11.83 -22.96 -0.76
CA PRO A 3 -10.91 -22.12 0.00
C PRO A 3 -9.73 -21.64 -0.86
N PRO A 4 -9.18 -20.43 -0.61
CA PRO A 4 -8.05 -19.93 -1.36
C PRO A 4 -6.79 -20.72 -1.04
N LYS A 5 -5.91 -20.90 -2.05
CA LYS A 5 -4.57 -21.49 -1.89
C LYS A 5 -3.53 -20.44 -1.52
N VAL A 6 -3.82 -19.17 -1.79
CA VAL A 6 -2.94 -18.04 -1.45
C VAL A 6 -3.77 -16.94 -0.82
N ILE A 7 -3.31 -16.46 0.33
CA ILE A 7 -3.80 -15.24 0.95
C ILE A 7 -2.68 -14.20 0.82
N LEU A 8 -2.90 -13.25 -0.07
CA LEU A 8 -1.96 -12.20 -0.46
C LEU A 8 -2.32 -10.90 0.26
N PHE A 9 -1.33 -10.22 0.83
CA PHE A 9 -1.51 -8.97 1.54
C PHE A 9 -0.70 -7.84 0.90
N ASP A 10 -1.27 -6.64 0.81
CA ASP A 10 -0.46 -5.43 0.92
C ASP A 10 0.01 -5.22 2.36
N ILE A 11 0.97 -4.32 2.55
CA ILE A 11 1.56 -4.04 3.86
C ILE A 11 1.02 -2.71 4.40
N GLY A 12 1.34 -1.59 3.75
CA GLY A 12 0.89 -0.26 4.19
C GLY A 12 -0.62 -0.12 4.07
N GLY A 13 -1.30 0.29 5.14
CA GLY A 13 -2.76 0.41 5.18
C GLY A 13 -3.51 -0.91 5.38
N VAL A 14 -2.80 -2.03 5.44
CA VAL A 14 -3.36 -3.37 5.64
C VAL A 14 -2.77 -4.01 6.90
N CYS A 15 -1.51 -4.44 6.86
CA CYS A 15 -0.83 -5.05 8.00
C CYS A 15 -0.28 -4.02 8.99
N VAL A 16 0.03 -2.82 8.49
CA VAL A 16 0.52 -1.68 9.26
C VAL A 16 -0.28 -0.43 8.89
N THR A 17 -0.21 0.63 9.69
CA THR A 17 -0.93 1.88 9.41
C THR A 17 -0.58 2.46 8.04
N SER A 18 -1.59 3.02 7.36
CA SER A 18 -1.42 3.60 6.03
C SER A 18 -0.53 4.85 6.06
N PRO A 19 0.43 5.00 5.14
CA PRO A 19 1.22 6.22 5.01
C PRO A 19 0.34 7.43 4.64
N MET A 20 -0.84 7.19 4.07
CA MET A 20 -1.81 8.25 3.74
C MET A 20 -2.29 9.03 4.98
N SER A 21 -2.26 8.42 6.16
CA SER A 21 -2.56 9.14 7.40
C SER A 21 -1.53 10.24 7.70
N ALA A 22 -0.24 9.97 7.46
CA ALA A 22 0.82 10.96 7.63
C ALA A 22 0.71 12.09 6.60
N ILE A 23 0.34 11.75 5.36
CA ILE A 23 0.02 12.76 4.32
C ILE A 23 -1.10 13.69 4.81
N ALA A 24 -2.21 13.15 5.31
CA ALA A 24 -3.34 13.96 5.76
C ALA A 24 -2.98 14.87 6.95
N SER A 25 -2.16 14.37 7.89
CA SER A 25 -1.62 15.18 8.99
C SER A 25 -0.71 16.29 8.49
N TYR A 26 0.19 15.99 7.55
CA TYR A 26 1.09 16.97 6.95
C TYR A 26 0.30 18.06 6.21
N GLU A 27 -0.69 17.67 5.40
CA GLU A 27 -1.55 18.63 4.70
C GLU A 27 -2.26 19.57 5.67
N THR A 28 -2.79 19.03 6.76
CA THR A 28 -3.46 19.82 7.81
C THR A 28 -2.50 20.80 8.49
N GLN A 29 -1.31 20.34 8.89
CA GLN A 29 -0.30 21.14 9.57
C GLN A 29 0.22 22.29 8.69
N HIS A 30 0.32 22.06 7.38
CA HIS A 30 0.85 23.02 6.42
C HIS A 30 -0.24 23.81 5.69
N SER A 31 -1.50 23.72 6.12
CA SER A 31 -2.65 24.41 5.47
C SER A 31 -2.78 24.09 3.98
N ILE A 32 -2.43 22.87 3.58
CA ILE A 32 -2.58 22.35 2.22
C ILE A 32 -4.00 21.76 2.11
N PRO A 33 -4.76 22.08 1.06
CA PRO A 33 -6.06 21.48 0.79
C PRO A 33 -6.00 19.93 0.79
N PRO A 34 -6.90 19.25 1.53
CA PRO A 34 -6.83 17.81 1.73
C PRO A 34 -6.86 17.00 0.44
N GLY A 35 -5.87 16.11 0.26
CA GLY A 35 -5.72 15.22 -0.87
C GLY A 35 -4.88 15.77 -2.04
N TYR A 36 -4.27 16.95 -1.89
CA TYR A 36 -3.37 17.50 -2.90
C TYR A 36 -2.14 16.62 -3.10
N ILE A 37 -1.46 16.21 -2.03
CA ILE A 37 -0.20 15.44 -2.09
C ILE A 37 -0.42 14.10 -2.79
N ASN A 38 -1.47 13.37 -2.41
CA ASN A 38 -1.85 12.13 -3.09
C ASN A 38 -2.18 12.34 -4.58
N THR A 39 -2.80 13.48 -4.91
CA THR A 39 -3.08 13.84 -6.31
C THR A 39 -1.78 14.13 -7.07
N ALA A 40 -0.83 14.83 -6.46
CA ALA A 40 0.47 15.11 -7.04
C ALA A 40 1.26 13.84 -7.33
N ILE A 41 1.40 12.96 -6.34
CA ILE A 41 2.03 11.63 -6.48
C ILE A 41 1.37 10.83 -7.62
N SER A 42 0.04 10.86 -7.70
CA SER A 42 -0.69 10.09 -8.72
C SER A 42 -0.58 10.69 -10.12
N SER A 43 -0.47 12.02 -10.22
CA SER A 43 -0.47 12.73 -11.51
C SER A 43 0.82 12.56 -12.31
N THR A 44 1.93 12.27 -11.63
CA THR A 44 3.23 12.01 -12.26
C THR A 44 3.43 10.54 -12.65
N SER A 45 2.50 9.65 -12.25
CA SER A 45 2.52 8.24 -12.65
C SER A 45 2.44 8.10 -14.18
N PRO A 46 3.24 7.22 -14.81
CA PRO A 46 4.11 6.21 -14.19
C PRO A 46 5.55 6.67 -13.93
N ASN A 47 5.88 7.93 -14.18
CA ASN A 47 7.25 8.43 -14.32
C ASN A 47 7.65 9.46 -13.24
N GLY A 48 6.92 9.54 -12.14
CA GLY A 48 7.30 10.39 -11.00
C GLY A 48 8.38 9.73 -10.15
N ALA A 49 9.09 10.54 -9.35
CA ALA A 49 10.10 10.08 -8.40
C ALA A 49 9.56 8.99 -7.47
N TRP A 50 8.31 9.13 -6.99
CA TRP A 50 7.66 8.13 -6.16
C TRP A 50 7.57 6.77 -6.86
N GLN A 51 7.15 6.75 -8.13
CA GLN A 51 7.02 5.50 -8.89
C GLN A 51 8.39 4.92 -9.26
N TRP A 52 9.39 5.75 -9.53
CA TRP A 52 10.77 5.32 -9.71
C TRP A 52 11.32 4.67 -8.45
N ALA A 53 11.11 5.28 -7.27
CA ALA A 53 11.55 4.73 -5.99
C ALA A 53 10.84 3.41 -5.67
N GLU A 54 9.53 3.33 -5.95
CA GLU A 54 8.77 2.10 -5.79
C GLU A 54 9.21 0.98 -6.74
N ARG A 55 9.89 1.29 -7.84
CA ARG A 55 10.48 0.29 -8.76
C ARG A 55 11.98 0.09 -8.55
N GLY A 56 12.60 0.78 -7.59
CA GLY A 56 14.05 0.71 -7.37
C GLY A 56 14.86 1.34 -8.50
N GLU A 57 14.25 2.24 -9.29
CA GLU A 57 14.86 2.91 -10.44
C GLU A 57 15.65 4.17 -10.03
N ILE A 58 15.47 4.65 -8.80
CA ILE A 58 16.19 5.78 -8.22
C ILE A 58 16.59 5.44 -6.77
N PRO A 59 17.83 5.73 -6.34
CA PRO A 59 18.23 5.58 -4.95
C PRO A 59 17.46 6.55 -4.04
N LEU A 60 17.18 6.13 -2.81
CA LEU A 60 16.50 6.96 -1.82
C LEU A 60 17.50 7.94 -1.15
N ASP A 61 17.92 8.95 -1.90
CA ASP A 61 18.90 9.97 -1.52
C ASP A 61 18.45 11.40 -1.89
N ALA A 62 19.36 12.37 -1.81
CA ALA A 62 19.10 13.78 -2.15
C ALA A 62 18.57 13.98 -3.58
N SER A 63 18.93 13.11 -4.53
CA SER A 63 18.44 13.17 -5.91
C SER A 63 16.95 12.81 -5.96
N PHE A 64 16.56 11.76 -5.23
CA PHE A 64 15.15 11.41 -5.07
C PHE A 64 14.36 12.55 -4.43
N PHE A 65 14.84 13.12 -3.32
CA PHE A 65 14.12 14.20 -2.66
C PHE A 65 14.01 15.46 -3.51
N THR A 66 15.05 15.78 -4.29
CA THR A 66 15.00 16.90 -5.25
C THR A 66 13.90 16.67 -6.30
N GLN A 67 13.85 15.50 -6.93
CA GLN A 67 12.83 15.19 -7.93
C GLN A 67 11.43 15.08 -7.30
N PHE A 68 11.33 14.49 -6.10
CA PHE A 68 10.06 14.34 -5.42
C PHE A 68 9.47 15.70 -5.01
N THR A 69 10.30 16.64 -4.54
CA THR A 69 9.87 18.03 -4.33
C THR A 69 9.34 18.64 -5.63
N GLN A 70 10.05 18.49 -6.76
CA GLN A 70 9.59 19.03 -8.05
C GLN A 70 8.23 18.46 -8.48
N ASP A 71 8.01 17.16 -8.28
CA ASP A 71 6.74 16.49 -8.56
C ASP A 71 5.60 17.06 -7.70
N LEU A 72 5.89 17.31 -6.40
CA LEU A 72 4.91 17.81 -5.43
C LEU A 72 4.61 19.31 -5.57
N THR A 73 5.55 20.11 -6.09
CA THR A 73 5.43 21.58 -6.15
C THR A 73 5.19 22.11 -7.56
N SER A 74 4.58 21.31 -8.44
CA SER A 74 4.25 21.73 -9.80
C SER A 74 3.19 22.86 -9.82
N PRO A 75 3.51 24.08 -10.32
CA PRO A 75 2.56 25.20 -10.30
C PRO A 75 1.30 24.96 -11.13
N SER A 76 1.43 24.26 -12.27
CA SER A 76 0.30 23.95 -13.17
C SER A 76 -0.66 22.95 -12.54
N LEU A 77 -0.12 21.93 -11.88
CA LEU A 77 -0.90 20.95 -11.13
C LEU A 77 -1.59 21.62 -9.94
N TRP A 78 -0.86 22.42 -9.16
CA TRP A 78 -1.40 23.15 -8.01
C TRP A 78 -2.61 23.99 -8.41
N ARG A 79 -2.46 24.82 -9.45
CA ARG A 79 -3.54 25.66 -9.96
C ARG A 79 -4.76 24.84 -10.35
N THR A 80 -4.56 23.74 -11.08
CA THR A 80 -5.63 22.85 -11.52
C THR A 80 -6.34 22.18 -10.34
N TYR A 81 -5.58 21.76 -9.32
CA TYR A 81 -6.12 21.16 -8.12
C TYR A 81 -6.92 22.17 -7.29
N TYR A 82 -6.34 23.34 -7.04
CA TYR A 82 -6.94 24.39 -6.22
C TYR A 82 -8.25 24.90 -6.82
N LEU A 83 -8.30 25.08 -8.14
CA LEU A 83 -9.53 25.36 -8.90
C LEU A 83 -10.66 24.38 -8.57
N ARG A 84 -10.38 23.07 -8.69
CA ARG A 84 -11.36 22.02 -8.41
C ARG A 84 -11.73 21.96 -6.94
N HIS A 85 -10.78 22.25 -6.06
CA HIS A 85 -11.03 22.34 -4.62
C HIS A 85 -12.04 23.45 -4.31
N LEU A 86 -11.82 24.67 -4.82
CA LEU A 86 -12.74 25.81 -4.65
C LEU A 86 -14.14 25.53 -5.20
N GLN A 87 -14.23 24.97 -6.41
CA GLN A 87 -15.52 24.59 -7.01
C GLN A 87 -16.32 23.65 -6.09
N ARG A 88 -15.64 22.69 -5.47
CA ARG A 88 -16.26 21.71 -4.57
C ARG A 88 -16.63 22.31 -3.22
N THR A 89 -15.77 23.13 -2.62
CA THR A 89 -15.99 23.65 -1.26
C THR A 89 -16.95 24.84 -1.23
N ARG A 90 -17.06 25.61 -2.32
CA ARG A 90 -17.90 26.82 -2.38
C ARG A 90 -19.11 26.69 -3.30
N SER A 91 -19.31 25.53 -3.94
CA SER A 91 -20.41 25.28 -4.91
C SER A 91 -20.50 26.34 -6.02
N LEU A 92 -19.34 26.87 -6.46
CA LEU A 92 -19.29 27.94 -7.45
C LEU A 92 -19.59 27.40 -8.86
N PRO A 93 -20.37 28.12 -9.69
CA PRO A 93 -20.47 27.85 -11.12
C PRO A 93 -19.08 27.86 -11.78
N ALA A 94 -18.87 26.97 -12.76
CA ALA A 94 -17.53 26.74 -13.34
C ALA A 94 -16.84 28.02 -13.84
N GLY A 95 -17.58 28.97 -14.44
CA GLY A 95 -17.04 30.25 -14.92
C GLY A 95 -16.53 31.15 -13.79
N GLN A 96 -17.28 31.29 -12.70
CA GLN A 96 -16.88 32.13 -11.55
C GLN A 96 -15.68 31.56 -10.80
N ALA A 97 -15.57 30.23 -10.68
CA ALA A 97 -14.41 29.61 -10.07
C ALA A 97 -13.13 29.80 -10.90
N VAL A 98 -13.25 29.84 -12.24
CA VAL A 98 -12.13 30.13 -13.14
C VAL A 98 -11.66 31.57 -12.95
N ASP A 99 -12.60 32.53 -12.92
CA ASP A 99 -12.29 33.95 -12.70
C ASP A 99 -11.67 34.21 -11.32
N GLU A 100 -12.20 33.60 -10.25
CA GLU A 100 -11.64 33.75 -8.90
C GLU A 100 -10.23 33.15 -8.79
N ALA A 101 -10.00 31.94 -9.30
CA ALA A 101 -8.68 31.34 -9.24
C ALA A 101 -7.66 32.02 -10.17
N LEU A 102 -8.10 32.67 -11.25
CA LEU A 102 -7.26 33.52 -12.09
C LEU A 102 -6.66 34.69 -11.29
N VAL A 103 -7.36 35.18 -10.27
CA VAL A 103 -6.96 36.32 -9.45
C VAL A 103 -6.39 35.91 -8.09
N GLN A 104 -6.82 34.78 -7.51
CA GLN A 104 -6.57 34.43 -6.10
C GLN A 104 -5.93 33.05 -5.87
N THR A 105 -5.43 32.34 -6.90
CA THR A 105 -4.70 31.09 -6.61
C THR A 105 -3.47 31.41 -5.74
N PRO A 106 -3.40 30.89 -4.50
CA PRO A 106 -2.23 31.11 -3.65
C PRO A 106 -0.99 30.50 -4.30
N PRO A 107 0.23 30.91 -3.90
CA PRO A 107 1.45 30.24 -4.35
C PRO A 107 1.38 28.74 -4.06
N CYS A 108 2.05 27.95 -4.90
CA CYS A 108 2.19 26.52 -4.65
C CYS A 108 2.80 26.31 -3.25
N PRO A 109 2.25 25.40 -2.42
CA PRO A 109 2.77 25.19 -1.08
C PRO A 109 4.23 24.78 -1.12
N ASP A 110 5.02 25.32 -0.20
CA ASP A 110 6.37 24.84 0.04
C ASP A 110 6.28 23.50 0.79
N ILE A 111 6.63 22.42 0.10
CA ILE A 111 6.52 21.05 0.62
C ILE A 111 7.93 20.52 0.86
N ASN A 112 8.23 20.26 2.14
CA ASN A 112 9.42 19.53 2.53
C ASN A 112 9.23 18.04 2.24
N ALA A 113 9.62 17.61 1.04
CA ALA A 113 9.42 16.25 0.56
C ALA A 113 10.15 15.20 1.42
N GLU A 114 11.30 15.54 1.98
CA GLU A 114 12.07 14.62 2.83
C GLU A 114 11.38 14.38 4.17
N GLU A 115 10.96 15.43 4.86
CA GLU A 115 10.20 15.32 6.11
C GLU A 115 8.88 14.57 5.89
N LEU A 116 8.14 14.95 4.84
CA LEU A 116 6.92 14.25 4.42
C LEU A 116 7.19 12.77 4.18
N PHE A 117 8.22 12.42 3.42
CA PHE A 117 8.57 11.03 3.13
C PHE A 117 8.88 10.24 4.41
N TRP A 118 9.73 10.76 5.28
CA TRP A 118 10.12 10.05 6.49
C TRP A 118 8.97 9.93 7.49
N SER A 119 8.07 10.91 7.57
CA SER A 119 6.84 10.82 8.37
C SER A 119 5.91 9.71 7.86
N MET A 120 5.72 9.58 6.54
CA MET A 120 4.98 8.48 5.92
C MET A 120 5.59 7.11 6.28
N MET A 121 6.91 6.97 6.13
CA MET A 121 7.59 5.71 6.42
C MET A 121 7.55 5.35 7.90
N ALA A 122 7.62 6.35 8.80
CA ALA A 122 7.48 6.15 10.24
C ALA A 122 6.05 5.71 10.63
N ALA A 123 5.02 6.35 10.06
CA ALA A 123 3.63 5.98 10.31
C ALA A 123 3.35 4.51 9.93
N SER A 124 3.92 4.04 8.82
CA SER A 124 3.75 2.66 8.34
C SER A 124 4.57 1.60 9.11
N ARG A 125 4.91 1.83 10.38
CA ARG A 125 5.61 0.88 11.28
C ARG A 125 4.75 0.46 12.47
N ALA A 126 3.58 1.06 12.65
CA ALA A 126 2.62 0.61 13.65
C ALA A 126 1.78 -0.55 13.09
N PRO A 127 1.69 -1.71 13.78
CA PRO A 127 0.84 -2.82 13.35
C PRO A 127 -0.64 -2.45 13.39
N ASP A 128 -1.41 -2.89 12.40
CA ASP A 128 -2.86 -2.75 12.42
C ASP A 128 -3.46 -3.64 13.54
N PRO A 129 -4.35 -3.11 14.41
CA PRO A 129 -4.83 -3.83 15.58
C PRO A 129 -5.74 -5.03 15.26
N ASN A 130 -6.28 -5.13 14.03
CA ASN A 130 -7.16 -6.22 13.62
C ASN A 130 -6.47 -7.19 12.67
N VAL A 131 -5.82 -6.66 11.62
CA VAL A 131 -5.21 -7.43 10.54
C VAL A 131 -3.91 -8.07 10.98
N TYR A 132 -3.06 -7.39 11.77
CA TYR A 132 -1.78 -7.98 12.20
C TYR A 132 -1.97 -9.24 13.07
N PRO A 133 -2.87 -9.26 14.08
CA PRO A 133 -3.19 -10.50 14.80
C PRO A 133 -3.76 -11.59 13.88
N ALA A 134 -4.67 -11.25 12.96
CA ALA A 134 -5.25 -12.20 12.01
C ALA A 134 -4.19 -12.80 11.06
N LEU A 135 -3.23 -11.99 10.61
CA LEU A 135 -2.08 -12.41 9.80
C LEU A 135 -1.23 -13.45 10.56
N ARG A 136 -0.89 -13.18 11.82
CA ARG A 136 -0.13 -14.14 12.64
C ARG A 136 -0.90 -15.45 12.79
N ARG A 137 -2.21 -15.36 13.04
CA ARG A 137 -3.07 -16.54 13.16
C ARG A 137 -3.14 -17.35 11.86
N LEU A 138 -3.26 -16.68 10.71
CA LEU A 138 -3.21 -17.33 9.40
C LEU A 138 -1.88 -18.06 9.18
N ARG A 139 -0.78 -17.42 9.56
CA ARG A 139 0.54 -18.02 9.42
C ARG A 139 0.70 -19.28 10.27
N GLU A 140 0.27 -19.24 11.53
CA GLU A 140 0.23 -20.42 12.41
C GLU A 140 -0.59 -21.56 11.82
N VAL A 141 -1.79 -21.26 11.30
CA VAL A 141 -2.67 -22.28 10.71
C VAL A 141 -2.04 -22.87 9.45
N ALA A 142 -1.45 -22.03 8.60
CA ALA A 142 -0.78 -22.49 7.37
C ALA A 142 0.41 -23.41 7.69
N ASP A 143 1.22 -23.08 8.69
CA ASP A 143 2.36 -23.90 9.09
C ASP A 143 1.91 -25.21 9.79
N ALA A 144 0.81 -25.19 10.55
CA ALA A 144 0.34 -26.37 11.29
C ALA A 144 -0.51 -27.34 10.45
N LYS A 145 -1.35 -26.82 9.54
CA LYS A 145 -2.34 -27.61 8.79
C LYS A 145 -2.10 -27.65 7.28
N GLY A 146 -1.27 -26.74 6.75
CA GLY A 146 -1.10 -26.58 5.31
C GLY A 146 -2.38 -26.09 4.61
N GLY A 147 -2.48 -26.39 3.31
CA GLY A 147 -3.65 -26.08 2.48
C GLY A 147 -3.66 -24.70 1.84
N PHE A 148 -2.87 -23.75 2.34
CA PHE A 148 -2.66 -22.44 1.72
C PHE A 148 -1.30 -21.85 2.11
N ILE A 149 -0.85 -20.83 1.37
CA ILE A 149 0.27 -19.98 1.76
C ILE A 149 -0.19 -18.55 2.03
N VAL A 150 0.42 -17.93 3.03
CA VAL A 150 0.38 -16.49 3.28
C VAL A 150 1.52 -15.80 2.55
N ALA A 151 1.22 -14.78 1.75
CA ALA A 151 2.19 -14.02 0.95
C ALA A 151 1.95 -12.50 1.02
N ALA A 152 2.97 -11.70 0.70
CA ALA A 152 2.86 -10.25 0.60
C ALA A 152 3.25 -9.75 -0.80
N CYS A 153 2.55 -8.72 -1.28
CA CYS A 153 2.84 -7.99 -2.50
C CYS A 153 2.66 -6.49 -2.24
N SER A 154 3.77 -5.78 -2.06
CA SER A 154 3.76 -4.39 -1.60
C SER A 154 4.60 -3.47 -2.47
N ASN A 155 4.07 -2.28 -2.70
CA ASN A 155 4.85 -1.18 -3.23
C ASN A 155 5.74 -0.64 -2.10
N THR A 156 7.05 -0.71 -2.30
CA THR A 156 8.08 -0.50 -1.28
C THR A 156 9.22 0.30 -1.88
N THR A 157 10.05 0.92 -1.04
CA THR A 157 11.32 1.55 -1.44
C THR A 157 12.50 0.80 -0.83
N ILE A 158 13.70 0.99 -1.38
CA ILE A 158 14.95 0.50 -0.81
C ILE A 158 15.49 1.60 0.10
N PHE A 159 15.52 1.37 1.42
CA PHE A 159 16.14 2.32 2.34
C PHE A 159 17.67 2.28 2.21
N PRO A 160 18.35 3.41 2.49
CA PRO A 160 19.80 3.45 2.59
C PRO A 160 20.35 2.38 3.54
N GLU A 161 21.56 1.92 3.25
CA GLU A 161 22.27 1.00 4.13
C GLU A 161 22.43 1.60 5.53
N GLY A 162 22.24 0.77 6.57
CA GLY A 162 22.29 1.21 7.97
C GLY A 162 21.11 2.09 8.42
N HIS A 163 20.11 2.34 7.56
CA HIS A 163 18.94 3.10 7.98
C HIS A 163 18.14 2.33 9.05
N ARG A 164 17.69 3.03 10.10
CA ARG A 164 16.98 2.43 11.26
C ARG A 164 15.83 1.48 10.89
N PHE A 165 15.11 1.73 9.80
CA PHE A 165 14.00 0.84 9.39
C PHE A 165 14.43 -0.54 8.87
N ASN A 166 15.71 -0.70 8.54
CA ASN A 166 16.30 -1.98 8.12
C ASN A 166 17.37 -2.48 9.09
N ASP A 167 17.76 -1.69 10.09
CA ASP A 167 18.75 -2.08 11.09
C ASP A 167 18.14 -3.05 12.13
N PRO A 168 18.58 -4.31 12.19
CA PRO A 168 18.05 -5.31 13.11
C PRO A 168 18.26 -4.99 14.60
N ASP A 169 19.13 -4.03 14.93
CA ASP A 169 19.39 -3.62 16.30
C ASP A 169 18.44 -2.50 16.80
N THR A 170 17.65 -1.92 15.88
CA THR A 170 16.62 -0.93 16.24
C THR A 170 15.24 -1.58 16.46
N PRO A 171 14.34 -0.94 17.24
CA PRO A 171 12.97 -1.42 17.38
C PRO A 171 12.24 -1.59 16.04
N GLU A 172 12.39 -0.65 15.12
CA GLU A 172 11.70 -0.63 13.84
C GLU A 172 12.23 -1.71 12.88
N GLY A 173 13.55 -1.91 12.82
CA GLY A 173 14.12 -2.98 12.01
C GLY A 173 13.81 -4.38 12.56
N ARG A 174 13.77 -4.55 13.90
CA ARG A 174 13.26 -5.79 14.51
C ARG A 174 11.82 -6.08 14.12
N PHE A 175 10.95 -5.09 14.23
CA PHE A 175 9.54 -5.24 13.84
C PHE A 175 9.40 -5.53 12.34
N ASN A 176 10.14 -4.84 11.47
CA ASN A 176 10.15 -5.09 10.03
C ASN A 176 10.56 -6.55 9.72
N ARG A 177 11.56 -7.09 10.41
CA ARG A 177 11.96 -8.50 10.30
C ARG A 177 10.85 -9.44 10.79
N GLU A 178 10.22 -9.15 11.93
CA GLU A 178 9.12 -9.94 12.49
C GLU A 178 7.91 -9.97 11.56
N LEU A 179 7.52 -8.82 11.01
CA LEU A 179 6.44 -8.69 10.04
C LEU A 179 6.73 -9.51 8.78
N LYS A 180 7.92 -9.38 8.19
CA LYS A 180 8.32 -10.16 7.02
C LYS A 180 8.30 -11.67 7.30
N ALA A 181 8.65 -12.09 8.51
CA ALA A 181 8.61 -13.50 8.91
C ALA A 181 7.19 -14.10 8.93
N GLN A 182 6.14 -13.27 8.97
CA GLN A 182 4.75 -13.75 8.89
C GLN A 182 4.36 -14.25 7.49
N PHE A 183 5.18 -14.01 6.46
CA PHE A 183 4.89 -14.40 5.09
C PHE A 183 5.81 -15.53 4.62
N HIS A 184 5.26 -16.49 3.87
CA HIS A 184 6.08 -17.49 3.18
C HIS A 184 6.81 -16.89 1.98
N LEU A 185 6.24 -15.85 1.40
CA LEU A 185 6.76 -15.09 0.28
C LEU A 185 6.51 -13.60 0.51
N PHE A 186 7.54 -12.78 0.34
CA PHE A 186 7.43 -11.32 0.41
C PHE A 186 7.92 -10.70 -0.91
N VAL A 187 7.00 -10.24 -1.76
CA VAL A 187 7.32 -9.57 -3.02
C VAL A 187 7.39 -8.06 -2.78
N SER A 188 8.61 -7.52 -2.87
CA SER A 188 8.90 -6.09 -2.75
C SER A 188 9.08 -5.46 -4.12
N SER A 189 8.22 -4.50 -4.47
CA SER A 189 8.22 -3.85 -5.80
C SER A 189 9.59 -3.31 -6.23
N ALA A 190 10.31 -2.65 -5.32
CA ALA A 190 11.59 -2.03 -5.63
C ALA A 190 12.70 -3.05 -5.89
N HIS A 191 12.62 -4.24 -5.28
CA HIS A 191 13.59 -5.31 -5.51
C HIS A 191 13.29 -6.09 -6.79
N VAL A 192 12.04 -6.09 -7.26
CA VAL A 192 11.63 -6.84 -8.46
C VAL A 192 11.43 -5.96 -9.70
N GLY A 193 11.66 -4.66 -9.60
CA GLY A 193 11.62 -3.71 -10.71
C GLY A 193 10.24 -3.45 -11.30
N ARG A 194 9.17 -3.67 -10.51
CA ARG A 194 7.77 -3.61 -10.98
C ARG A 194 6.85 -3.30 -9.80
N ARG A 195 5.76 -2.56 -10.03
CA ARG A 195 4.88 -2.08 -8.96
C ARG A 195 3.41 -2.34 -9.27
N LYS A 196 2.57 -2.42 -8.25
CA LYS A 196 1.12 -2.33 -8.42
C LYS A 196 0.75 -0.92 -8.90
N PRO A 197 -0.23 -0.76 -9.80
CA PRO A 197 -1.11 -1.77 -10.38
C PRO A 197 -0.65 -2.31 -11.75
N GLU A 198 0.66 -2.32 -12.06
CA GLU A 198 1.15 -2.83 -13.34
C GLU A 198 0.88 -4.33 -13.47
N ARG A 199 0.34 -4.76 -14.62
CA ARG A 199 0.01 -6.17 -14.89
C ARG A 199 1.18 -7.13 -14.59
N ARG A 200 2.39 -6.73 -14.99
CA ARG A 200 3.64 -7.50 -14.77
C ARG A 200 3.98 -7.77 -13.29
N MET A 201 3.50 -6.94 -12.35
CA MET A 201 3.67 -7.18 -10.91
C MET A 201 2.82 -8.36 -10.46
N TYR A 202 1.57 -8.43 -10.91
CA TYR A 202 0.65 -9.51 -10.56
C TYR A 202 1.06 -10.84 -11.21
N ASP A 203 1.46 -10.83 -12.48
CA ASP A 203 1.92 -12.06 -13.16
C ASP A 203 3.17 -12.64 -12.46
N PHE A 204 4.11 -11.77 -12.05
CA PHE A 204 5.28 -12.19 -11.26
C PHE A 204 4.89 -12.77 -9.91
N THR A 205 4.01 -12.07 -9.19
CA THR A 205 3.56 -12.49 -7.87
C THR A 205 2.86 -13.84 -7.94
N LEU A 206 2.01 -14.08 -8.95
CA LEU A 206 1.39 -15.38 -9.19
C LEU A 206 2.42 -16.48 -9.44
N GLY A 207 3.44 -16.21 -10.26
CA GLY A 207 4.52 -17.18 -10.51
C GLY A 207 5.30 -17.56 -9.25
N GLU A 208 5.67 -16.58 -8.44
CA GLU A 208 6.36 -16.83 -7.17
C GLU A 208 5.48 -17.53 -6.13
N CYS A 209 4.20 -17.15 -6.05
CA CYS A 209 3.22 -17.84 -5.22
C CYS A 209 3.03 -19.29 -5.66
N GLU A 210 2.97 -19.56 -6.98
CA GLU A 210 2.88 -20.93 -7.50
C GLU A 210 4.10 -21.77 -7.08
N ARG A 211 5.31 -21.20 -7.19
CA ARG A 211 6.55 -21.85 -6.76
C ARG A 211 6.50 -22.21 -5.28
N VAL A 212 6.22 -21.24 -4.41
CA VAL A 212 6.20 -21.43 -2.95
C VAL A 212 5.06 -22.35 -2.51
N ALA A 213 3.89 -22.25 -3.14
CA ALA A 213 2.76 -23.14 -2.85
C ALA A 213 3.09 -24.60 -3.21
N ARG A 214 3.83 -24.83 -4.29
CA ARG A 214 4.30 -26.18 -4.66
C ARG A 214 5.36 -26.72 -3.70
N GLU A 215 6.34 -25.90 -3.32
CA GLU A 215 7.36 -26.26 -2.32
C GLU A 215 6.74 -26.64 -0.98
N ARG A 216 5.61 -26.02 -0.63
CA ARG A 216 4.86 -26.29 0.60
C ARG A 216 3.77 -27.35 0.46
N GLY A 217 3.68 -28.03 -0.68
CA GLY A 217 2.69 -29.09 -0.92
C GLY A 217 1.23 -28.61 -0.98
N VAL A 218 1.01 -27.31 -1.13
CA VAL A 218 -0.32 -26.72 -1.36
C VAL A 218 -0.79 -26.96 -2.79
N LEU A 219 0.14 -26.97 -3.75
CA LEU A 219 -0.11 -27.28 -5.15
C LEU A 219 0.55 -28.58 -5.56
N GLY A 220 -0.14 -29.37 -6.39
CA GLY A 220 0.45 -30.53 -7.04
C GLY A 220 1.54 -30.19 -8.06
N ALA A 221 2.34 -31.18 -8.45
CA ALA A 221 3.45 -30.98 -9.39
C ALA A 221 3.04 -30.41 -10.75
N GLN A 222 1.85 -30.80 -11.24
CA GLN A 222 1.29 -30.37 -12.54
C GLN A 222 0.20 -29.30 -12.39
N GLU A 223 -0.11 -28.89 -11.16
CA GLU A 223 -1.15 -27.91 -10.89
C GLU A 223 -0.63 -26.49 -11.14
N ARG A 224 -1.50 -25.64 -11.68
CA ARG A 224 -1.23 -24.21 -11.91
C ARG A 224 -2.00 -23.37 -10.92
N LEU A 225 -1.35 -22.35 -10.39
CA LEU A 225 -2.02 -21.35 -9.59
C LEU A 225 -2.79 -20.39 -10.51
N ARG A 226 -4.11 -20.31 -10.33
CA ARG A 226 -4.96 -19.36 -11.05
C ARG A 226 -5.25 -18.16 -10.15
N GLY A 227 -5.59 -17.02 -10.76
CA GLY A 227 -6.01 -15.84 -9.97
C GLY A 227 -7.14 -16.14 -9.00
N GLU A 228 -8.10 -16.97 -9.41
CA GLU A 228 -9.25 -17.40 -8.59
C GLU A 228 -8.87 -18.19 -7.32
N ASP A 229 -7.65 -18.75 -7.26
CA ASP A 229 -7.10 -19.41 -6.07
C ASP A 229 -6.54 -18.41 -5.04
N VAL A 230 -6.52 -17.12 -5.37
CA VAL A 230 -5.86 -16.06 -4.59
C VAL A 230 -6.88 -15.06 -4.07
N VAL A 231 -6.82 -14.81 -2.77
CA VAL A 231 -7.47 -13.67 -2.12
C VAL A 231 -6.42 -12.59 -1.87
N PHE A 232 -6.68 -11.36 -2.29
CA PHE A 232 -5.77 -10.23 -2.14
C PHE A 232 -6.38 -9.11 -1.30
N LEU A 233 -5.71 -8.74 -0.20
CA LEU A 233 -6.09 -7.64 0.69
C LEU A 233 -5.26 -6.39 0.35
N ASP A 234 -5.93 -5.29 0.03
CA ASP A 234 -5.28 -4.00 -0.29
C ASP A 234 -6.22 -2.85 0.10
N ASP A 235 -5.67 -1.72 0.54
CA ASP A 235 -6.45 -0.51 0.86
C ASP A 235 -6.68 0.38 -0.37
N ILE A 236 -5.89 0.20 -1.44
CA ILE A 236 -5.92 1.01 -2.65
C ILE A 236 -6.76 0.35 -3.74
N GLY A 237 -7.85 1.03 -4.13
CA GLY A 237 -8.79 0.50 -5.12
C GLY A 237 -8.21 0.24 -6.51
N SER A 238 -7.21 1.01 -6.97
CA SER A 238 -6.55 0.76 -8.26
C SER A 238 -5.70 -0.51 -8.24
N ASN A 239 -5.09 -0.86 -7.10
CA ASN A 239 -4.38 -2.12 -6.92
C ASN A 239 -5.35 -3.29 -7.02
N LEU A 240 -6.48 -3.23 -6.30
CA LEU A 240 -7.52 -4.26 -6.38
C LEU A 240 -8.08 -4.43 -7.79
N LYS A 241 -8.24 -3.34 -8.55
CA LYS A 241 -8.63 -3.42 -9.98
C LYS A 241 -7.59 -4.14 -10.83
N GLY A 242 -6.30 -3.86 -10.60
CA GLY A 242 -5.20 -4.56 -11.28
C GLY A 242 -5.17 -6.06 -10.95
N ALA A 243 -5.38 -6.41 -9.68
CA ALA A 243 -5.47 -7.79 -9.22
C ALA A 243 -6.68 -8.54 -9.81
N ALA A 244 -7.85 -7.88 -9.86
CA ALA A 244 -9.05 -8.42 -10.48
C ALA A 244 -8.85 -8.71 -11.98
N ALA A 245 -8.05 -7.90 -12.69
CA ALA A 245 -7.72 -8.12 -14.10
C ALA A 245 -6.90 -9.41 -14.36
N VAL A 246 -6.32 -10.01 -13.32
CA VAL A 246 -5.67 -11.34 -13.39
C VAL A 246 -6.47 -12.43 -12.69
N GLY A 247 -7.71 -12.15 -12.29
CA GLY A 247 -8.65 -13.09 -11.69
C GLY A 247 -8.58 -13.21 -10.17
N MET A 248 -7.77 -12.40 -9.47
CA MET A 248 -7.70 -12.43 -8.01
C MET A 248 -9.00 -11.93 -7.37
N ARG A 249 -9.43 -12.57 -6.28
CA ARG A 249 -10.50 -12.05 -5.44
C ARG A 249 -9.94 -10.95 -4.53
N GLY A 250 -10.40 -9.72 -4.69
CA GLY A 250 -9.99 -8.60 -3.83
C GLY A 250 -10.85 -8.47 -2.56
N ILE A 251 -10.22 -8.20 -1.43
CA ILE A 251 -10.84 -7.71 -0.19
C ILE A 251 -10.34 -6.29 0.02
N LYS A 252 -11.24 -5.31 0.04
CA LYS A 252 -10.86 -3.91 0.26
C LYS A 252 -10.71 -3.63 1.74
N VAL A 253 -9.51 -3.21 2.14
CA VAL A 253 -9.27 -2.75 3.51
C VAL A 253 -9.65 -1.27 3.60
N VAL A 254 -10.61 -0.95 4.47
CA VAL A 254 -11.05 0.43 4.66
C VAL A 254 -10.37 0.99 5.90
N MET A 255 -9.65 2.11 5.74
CA MET A 255 -9.02 2.82 6.86
C MET A 255 -10.04 3.11 7.97
N GLY A 256 -9.66 2.82 9.21
CA GLY A 256 -10.54 3.00 10.39
C GLY A 256 -11.58 1.89 10.59
N SER A 257 -11.67 0.91 9.68
CA SER A 257 -12.62 -0.23 9.74
C SER A 257 -11.97 -1.53 9.24
N THR A 258 -10.77 -1.82 9.74
CA THR A 258 -10.01 -3.01 9.31
C THR A 258 -10.57 -4.32 9.88
N ASP A 259 -11.45 -4.26 10.89
CA ASP A 259 -12.15 -5.41 11.43
C ASP A 259 -13.13 -6.03 10.41
N GLY A 260 -13.71 -5.21 9.53
CA GLY A 260 -14.56 -5.66 8.44
C GLY A 260 -13.81 -6.53 7.43
N ALA A 261 -12.60 -6.12 7.05
CA ALA A 261 -11.74 -6.91 6.16
C ALA A 261 -11.36 -8.27 6.77
N VAL A 262 -11.13 -8.33 8.09
CA VAL A 262 -10.88 -9.61 8.78
C VAL A 262 -12.12 -10.49 8.77
N ARG A 263 -13.34 -9.95 8.96
CA ARG A 263 -14.57 -10.77 8.87
C ARG A 263 -14.76 -11.35 7.48
N GLU A 264 -14.57 -10.56 6.43
CA GLU A 264 -14.63 -11.07 5.07
C GLU A 264 -13.57 -12.16 4.86
N LEU A 265 -12.36 -11.98 5.38
CA LEU A 265 -11.30 -12.99 5.31
C LEU A 265 -11.67 -14.30 6.05
N GLU A 266 -12.29 -14.22 7.22
CA GLU A 266 -12.84 -15.38 7.94
C GLU A 266 -13.89 -16.11 7.09
N GLU A 267 -14.79 -15.37 6.42
CA GLU A 267 -15.81 -15.95 5.53
C GLU A 267 -15.18 -16.66 4.31
N VAL A 268 -14.15 -16.07 3.69
CA VAL A 268 -13.51 -16.68 2.50
C VAL A 268 -12.70 -17.91 2.86
N THR A 269 -12.03 -17.89 4.01
CA THR A 269 -11.13 -18.96 4.43
C THR A 269 -11.82 -20.05 5.23
N GLY A 270 -12.98 -19.76 5.84
CA GLY A 270 -13.64 -20.62 6.82
C GLY A 270 -12.85 -20.73 8.13
N LEU A 271 -11.87 -19.85 8.37
CA LEU A 271 -11.04 -19.83 9.56
C LEU A 271 -11.56 -18.80 10.56
N LYS A 272 -11.36 -19.10 11.85
CA LYS A 272 -11.53 -18.12 12.92
C LYS A 272 -10.19 -17.42 13.17
N LEU A 273 -10.16 -16.11 12.93
CA LEU A 273 -8.95 -15.27 12.93
C LEU A 273 -8.97 -14.22 14.05
N LYS A 274 -10.14 -13.98 14.67
CA LYS A 274 -10.27 -13.16 15.87
C LYS A 274 -10.42 -14.02 17.11
N ASP A 275 -9.78 -13.60 18.20
CA ASP A 275 -10.13 -14.10 19.53
C ASP A 275 -11.54 -13.58 19.88
N GLU A 276 -12.35 -14.43 20.51
CA GLU A 276 -13.61 -13.95 21.10
C GLU A 276 -13.25 -12.95 22.20
N LYS A 277 -13.57 -11.67 22.01
CA LYS A 277 -13.66 -10.76 23.14
C LYS A 277 -14.67 -11.39 24.11
N PRO A 278 -14.34 -11.58 25.41
CA PRO A 278 -15.32 -12.03 26.36
C PRO A 278 -16.53 -11.10 26.27
N LYS A 279 -17.73 -11.69 26.14
CA LYS A 279 -18.98 -10.92 26.25
C LYS A 279 -18.95 -10.26 27.62
N LEU A 280 -18.81 -8.93 27.63
CA LEU A 280 -19.08 -8.11 28.81
C LEU A 280 -20.56 -8.19 29.17
#